data_AF-A0A7J8EB45-F1
#
_entry.id   AF-A0A7J8EB45-F1
#
_cell.length_a   1.000
_cell.length_b   1.000
_cell.length_c   1.000
_cell.angle_alpha   90.00
_cell.angle_beta   90.00
_cell.angle_gamma   90.00
#
_symmetry.space_group_name_H-M   'P 1'
#
loop_
_entity.id
_entity.type
_entity.pdbx_description
1 polymer ?
#
loop_
_entity_poly.entity_id
_entity_poly.type
_entity_poly.pdbx_seq_one_letter_code
_entity_poly.pdbx_strand_id
1 'polypeptide(L)'
;MGALLALCLLLCWMCWGPAGAQQPGEYCHGWVDVQGNYHEGFQCPEDFDTLDATICCGSCALRYCCAAADARLEQGGCTNDRGELEHPGITARKECRDILNY
;
A
#
# COMPACT_ATOMS: atom_id res chain seq x y z
N MET A 1 -18.40 -47.10 3.94
CA MET A 1 -17.65 -46.37 2.88
C MET A 1 -18.17 -44.95 2.69
N GLY A 2 -19.49 -44.71 2.60
CA GLY A 2 -20.05 -43.35 2.39
C GLY A 2 -19.86 -42.36 3.55
N ALA A 3 -19.89 -42.81 4.81
CA ALA A 3 -19.72 -41.94 5.97
C ALA A 3 -18.30 -41.34 6.08
N LEU A 4 -17.27 -42.09 5.68
CA LEU A 4 -15.88 -41.64 5.66
C LEU A 4 -15.64 -40.59 4.57
N LEU A 5 -16.27 -40.76 3.40
CA LEU A 5 -16.22 -39.78 2.30
C LEU A 5 -16.94 -38.48 2.68
N ALA A 6 -18.10 -38.57 3.32
CA ALA A 6 -18.82 -37.39 3.80
C ALA A 6 -18.01 -36.61 4.86
N LEU A 7 -17.33 -37.31 5.76
CA LEU A 7 -16.48 -36.70 6.78
C LEU A 7 -15.25 -36.01 6.14
N CYS A 8 -14.61 -36.64 5.15
CA CYS A 8 -13.50 -36.02 4.41
C CYS A 8 -13.92 -34.75 3.67
N LEU A 9 -15.09 -34.76 3.03
CA LEU A 9 -15.60 -33.59 2.31
C LEU A 9 -15.92 -32.42 3.25
N LEU A 10 -16.48 -32.70 4.44
CA LEU A 10 -16.73 -31.68 5.46
C LEU A 10 -15.42 -31.08 6.02
N LEU A 11 -14.41 -31.92 6.25
CA LEU A 11 -13.09 -31.46 6.72
C LEU A 11 -12.37 -30.61 5.68
N CYS A 12 -12.43 -30.97 4.39
CA CYS A 12 -11.88 -30.14 3.32
C CYS A 12 -12.57 -28.77 3.21
N TRP A 13 -13.88 -28.71 3.46
CA TRP A 13 -14.63 -27.45 3.42
C TRP A 13 -14.26 -26.51 4.58
N MET A 14 -13.93 -27.06 5.76
CA MET A 14 -13.48 -26.26 6.91
C MET A 14 -12.03 -25.79 6.77
N CYS A 15 -11.17 -26.51 6.03
CA CYS A 15 -9.80 -26.07 5.75
C CYS A 15 -9.70 -25.06 4.58
N TRP A 16 -10.70 -25.02 3.71
CA TRP A 16 -10.84 -24.00 2.65
C TRP A 16 -11.75 -22.86 3.08
N GLY A 17 -11.44 -22.24 4.22
CA GLY A 17 -11.91 -20.87 4.47
C GLY A 17 -11.29 -19.94 3.41
N PRO A 18 -12.00 -18.90 2.94
CA PRO A 18 -11.37 -17.88 2.12
C PRO A 18 -10.22 -17.29 2.94
N ALA A 19 -8.98 -17.43 2.45
CA ALA A 19 -7.88 -16.64 2.95
C ALA A 19 -8.34 -15.18 2.85
N GLY A 20 -8.51 -14.52 4.01
CA GLY A 20 -8.98 -13.14 4.04
C GLY A 20 -8.10 -12.33 3.10
N ALA A 21 -8.71 -11.74 2.06
CA ALA A 21 -7.99 -10.88 1.14
C ALA A 21 -7.53 -9.66 1.93
N GLN A 22 -6.31 -9.70 2.46
CA GLN A 22 -5.67 -8.57 3.11
C GLN A 22 -5.68 -7.44 2.08
N GLN A 23 -6.48 -6.39 2.34
CA GLN A 23 -6.44 -5.21 1.48
C GLN A 23 -5.02 -4.66 1.54
N PRO A 24 -4.42 -4.28 0.40
CA PRO A 24 -3.13 -3.62 0.43
C PRO A 24 -3.24 -2.37 1.31
N GLY A 25 -2.26 -2.17 2.20
CA GLY A 25 -2.25 -1.00 3.06
C GLY A 25 -2.05 0.29 2.26
N GLU A 26 -2.08 1.42 2.96
CA GLU A 26 -1.85 2.72 2.35
C GLU A 26 -0.40 2.88 1.90
N TYR A 27 -0.19 3.71 0.89
CA TYR A 27 1.15 4.13 0.47
C TYR A 27 1.45 5.51 1.07
N CYS A 28 2.51 5.62 1.86
CA CYS A 28 3.03 6.92 2.29
C CYS A 28 3.89 7.50 1.17
N HIS A 29 3.42 8.58 0.53
CA HIS A 29 4.19 9.27 -0.50
C HIS A 29 5.44 9.93 0.10
N GLY A 30 6.51 10.01 -0.69
CA GLY A 30 7.75 10.67 -0.30
C GLY A 30 7.52 12.15 0.03
N TRP A 31 8.29 12.69 0.98
CA TRP A 31 8.12 14.04 1.49
C TRP A 31 9.45 14.69 1.86
N VAL A 32 9.43 16.01 2.01
CA VAL A 32 10.55 16.77 2.55
C VAL A 32 10.24 17.14 4.01
N ASP A 33 11.11 16.76 4.94
CA ASP A 33 10.95 17.08 6.36
C ASP A 33 11.24 18.56 6.69
N VAL A 34 11.09 18.93 7.97
CA VAL A 34 11.34 20.32 8.42
C VAL A 34 12.81 20.73 8.37
N GLN A 35 13.73 19.77 8.24
CA GLN A 35 15.16 19.99 8.05
C GLN A 35 15.55 20.09 6.56
N GLY A 36 14.61 19.84 5.64
CA GLY A 36 14.85 19.85 4.21
C GLY A 36 15.38 18.52 3.65
N ASN A 37 15.39 17.44 4.45
CA ASN A 37 15.76 16.12 3.95
C ASN A 37 14.58 15.47 3.23
N TYR A 38 14.86 14.83 2.11
CA TYR A 38 13.87 14.02 1.42
C TYR A 38 13.81 12.62 2.01
N HIS A 39 12.59 12.16 2.26
CA HIS A 39 12.25 10.80 2.64
C HIS A 39 11.51 10.13 1.48
N GLU A 40 11.97 8.95 1.09
CA GLU A 40 11.32 8.17 0.05
C GLU A 40 9.95 7.63 0.52
N GLY A 41 9.06 7.38 -0.44
CA GLY A 41 7.75 6.82 -0.11
C GLY A 41 7.82 5.31 0.10
N PHE A 42 6.97 4.78 0.97
CA PHE A 42 6.93 3.37 1.36
C PHE A 42 5.50 2.84 1.41
N GLN A 43 5.38 1.53 1.24
CA GLN A 43 4.12 0.80 1.30
C GLN A 43 3.88 0.31 2.73
N CYS A 44 2.73 0.64 3.31
CA CYS A 44 2.36 0.08 4.60
C CYS A 44 1.71 -1.30 4.47
N PRO A 45 1.92 -2.22 5.44
CA PRO A 45 2.97 -2.17 6.45
C PRO A 45 4.36 -2.43 5.83
N GLU A 46 5.42 -1.90 6.42
CA GLU A 46 6.81 -2.22 6.05
C GLU A 46 7.23 -3.59 6.61
N ASP A 47 8.42 -4.08 6.22
CA ASP A 47 8.94 -5.42 6.58
C ASP A 47 9.00 -5.69 8.10
N PHE A 48 9.18 -4.64 8.90
CA PHE A 48 9.33 -4.71 10.35
C PHE A 48 8.15 -4.13 11.14
N ASP A 49 7.08 -3.76 10.45
CA ASP A 49 5.85 -3.27 11.08
C ASP A 49 4.95 -4.43 11.54
N THR A 50 3.96 -4.10 12.36
CA THR A 50 2.86 -5.02 12.65
C THR A 50 1.94 -5.15 11.43
N LEU A 51 1.34 -6.32 11.23
CA LEU A 51 0.49 -6.59 10.06
C LEU A 51 -0.74 -5.68 9.94
N ASP A 52 -1.16 -5.09 11.05
CA ASP A 52 -2.27 -4.15 11.14
C ASP A 52 -1.86 -2.68 10.96
N ALA A 53 -0.56 -2.39 10.82
CA ALA A 53 -0.05 -1.05 10.54
C ALA A 53 -0.27 -0.67 9.07
N THR A 54 -1.51 -0.72 8.60
CA THR A 54 -1.88 -0.55 7.19
C THR A 54 -2.20 0.89 6.82
N ILE A 55 -2.05 1.86 7.72
CA ILE A 55 -2.48 3.26 7.54
C ILE A 55 -1.25 4.17 7.50
N CYS A 56 -1.22 5.14 6.59
CA CYS A 56 -0.22 6.19 6.59
C CYS A 56 -0.59 7.28 7.60
N CYS A 57 0.23 7.45 8.63
CA CYS A 57 -0.08 8.25 9.79
C CYS A 57 0.92 9.41 9.99
N GLY A 58 0.56 10.35 10.86
CA GLY A 58 1.45 11.42 11.33
C GLY A 58 1.11 12.79 10.75
N SER A 59 2.11 13.42 10.12
CA SER A 59 2.02 14.79 9.60
C SER A 59 2.70 14.90 8.24
N CYS A 60 2.46 15.99 7.52
CA CYS A 60 3.09 16.18 6.21
C CYS A 60 4.63 16.05 6.24
N ALA A 61 5.29 16.47 7.33
CA ALA A 61 6.74 16.44 7.51
C ALA A 61 7.28 15.20 8.26
N LEU A 62 6.41 14.28 8.71
CA LEU A 62 6.79 13.03 9.36
C LEU A 62 5.69 12.00 9.13
N ARG A 63 5.98 10.99 8.30
CA ARG A 63 5.04 9.92 7.91
C ARG A 63 5.55 8.58 8.41
N TYR A 64 4.65 7.72 8.86
CA TYR A 64 4.96 6.37 9.35
C TYR A 64 3.72 5.47 9.22
N CYS A 65 3.92 4.16 9.14
CA CYS A 65 2.82 3.20 9.15
C CYS A 65 2.25 3.04 10.56
N CYS A 66 0.92 3.00 10.68
CA CYS A 66 0.26 2.73 11.95
C CYS A 66 -1.10 2.03 11.77
N ALA A 67 -1.67 1.53 12.86
CA ALA A 67 -3.00 0.89 12.88
C ALA A 67 -4.11 1.84 13.36
N ALA A 68 -3.73 2.99 13.91
CA ALA A 68 -4.63 3.93 14.57
C ALA A 68 -5.23 4.92 13.56
N ALA A 69 -6.52 4.75 13.24
CA ALA A 69 -7.21 5.56 12.23
C ALA A 69 -7.32 7.06 12.59
N ASP A 70 -7.25 7.41 13.87
CA ASP A 70 -7.25 8.80 14.35
C ASP A 70 -5.91 9.51 14.11
N ALA A 71 -4.83 8.76 13.91
CA ALA A 71 -3.52 9.28 13.52
C ALA A 71 -3.31 9.33 12.00
N ARG A 72 -4.31 8.92 11.21
CA ARG A 72 -4.25 8.88 9.74
C ARG A 72 -3.94 10.27 9.17
N LEU A 73 -2.98 10.31 8.25
CA LEU A 73 -2.59 11.52 7.53
C LEU A 73 -3.36 11.64 6.21
N GLU A 74 -4.11 12.72 6.04
CA GLU A 74 -4.74 13.07 4.76
C GLU A 74 -3.70 13.69 3.81
N GLN A 75 -2.89 12.81 3.19
CA GLN A 75 -1.71 13.20 2.39
C GLN A 75 -2.03 14.16 1.23
N GLY A 76 -3.25 14.13 0.68
CA GLY A 76 -3.67 15.02 -0.41
C GLY A 76 -3.74 16.51 -0.03
N GLY A 77 -3.69 16.84 1.27
CA GLY A 77 -3.57 18.22 1.75
C GLY A 77 -2.13 18.68 1.99
N CYS A 78 -1.15 17.80 1.84
CA CYS A 78 0.26 18.16 1.98
C CYS A 78 0.77 18.85 0.71
N THR A 79 1.74 19.75 0.87
CA THR A 79 2.36 20.49 -0.24
C THR A 79 3.89 20.28 -0.30
N ASN A 80 4.39 19.36 0.52
CA ASN A 80 5.81 19.04 0.66
C ASN A 80 6.13 17.63 0.14
N ASP A 81 5.21 17.02 -0.60
CA ASP A 81 5.50 15.86 -1.42
C ASP A 81 6.33 16.29 -2.64
N ARG A 82 7.27 15.44 -3.08
CA ARG A 82 7.98 15.66 -4.36
C ARG A 82 7.13 15.25 -5.57
N GLY A 83 5.86 14.91 -5.36
CA GLY A 83 4.95 14.35 -6.37
C GLY A 83 4.70 15.27 -7.57
N GLU A 84 4.90 16.57 -7.42
CA GLU A 84 4.84 17.53 -8.54
C GLU A 84 6.09 17.49 -9.44
N LEU A 85 7.24 17.03 -8.95
CA LEU A 85 8.50 17.04 -9.70
C LEU A 85 8.87 15.69 -10.33
N GLU A 86 8.23 14.59 -9.92
CA GLU A 86 8.64 13.22 -10.31
C GLU A 86 7.53 12.42 -11.02
N HIS A 87 6.90 13.00 -12.05
CA HIS A 87 6.30 12.19 -13.13
C HIS A 87 6.84 12.51 -14.54
N PRO A 88 8.17 12.50 -14.78
CA PRO A 88 8.69 12.40 -16.16
C PRO A 88 8.45 11.00 -16.77
N GLY A 89 8.09 9.98 -15.98
CA GLY A 89 7.99 8.58 -16.43
C GLY A 89 6.66 8.14 -17.05
N ILE A 90 5.55 8.83 -16.80
CA ILE A 90 4.24 8.48 -17.41
C ILE A 90 4.07 9.16 -18.77
N THR A 91 4.71 10.31 -18.98
CA THR A 91 4.75 10.99 -20.30
C THR A 91 5.59 10.20 -21.30
N ALA A 92 6.75 9.67 -20.88
CA ALA A 92 7.62 8.86 -21.74
C ALA A 92 6.98 7.53 -22.17
N ARG A 93 6.13 6.91 -21.33
CA ARG A 93 5.41 5.67 -21.69
C ARG A 93 4.22 5.90 -22.62
N LYS A 94 3.68 7.12 -22.66
CA LYS A 94 2.70 7.52 -23.70
C LYS A 94 3.41 7.76 -25.03
N GLU A 95 4.50 8.53 -25.05
CA GLU A 95 5.28 8.78 -26.27
C GLU A 95 5.82 7.49 -26.92
N CYS A 96 6.32 6.53 -26.14
CA CYS A 96 6.83 5.28 -26.70
C CYS A 96 5.73 4.39 -27.31
N ARG A 97 4.46 4.56 -26.90
CA ARG A 97 3.31 3.87 -27.52
C ARG A 97 2.94 4.46 -28.87
N ASP A 98 3.15 5.75 -29.05
CA ASP A 98 2.81 6.46 -30.28
C ASP A 98 3.88 6.28 -31.38
N ILE A 99 5.14 6.00 -31.01
CA ILE A 99 6.23 5.73 -31.97
C ILE A 99 6.17 4.31 -32.57
N LEU A 100 5.64 3.33 -31.83
CA LEU A 100 5.58 1.92 -32.28
C LEU A 100 4.40 1.60 -33.21
N ASN A 101 3.58 2.60 -33.57
CA ASN A 101 2.41 2.45 -34.45
C ASN A 101 2.55 3.20 -35.80
N TYR A 102 3.76 3.64 -36.17
CA TYR A 102 4.08 4.17 -37.50
C TYR A 102 5.16 3.34 -38.19
#